data_AF-A0A497K0K5-F1
#
_entry.id   AF-A0A497K0K5-F1
#
_cell.length_a   1.000
_cell.length_b   1.000
_cell.length_c   1.000
_cell.angle_alpha   90.00
_cell.angle_beta   90.00
_cell.angle_gamma   90.00
#
_symmetry.space_group_name_H-M   'P 1'
#
loop_
_entity.id
_entity.type
_entity.pdbx_description
1 polymer ?
#
loop_
_entity_poly.entity_id
_entity_poly.type
_entity_poly.pdbx_seq_one_letter_code
_entity_poly.pdbx_strand_id
1 'polypeptide(L)'
;PKTQIILFEAMNNKRFLNPVDGKTYYLPPEFSVVSSSNIESVVQETPDIAFLDRFGKIIMWKDTPDDAIREILKPYGLPSRVVDLILWVRRQVAGMRYLVPVSIRNLQKFALEYDRYRSTYRNPEELKKLIIDRLLKVRVLNIFGLREFEEAKKKIEQYIGERLGGVV
;
A
#
# COMPACT_ATOMS: atom_id res chain seq x y z
N PRO A 1 4.18 13.09 -24.75
CA PRO A 1 5.38 13.27 -25.60
C PRO A 1 6.12 14.60 -25.37
N LYS A 2 5.53 15.78 -25.63
CA LYS A 2 6.23 17.08 -25.52
C LYS A 2 6.66 17.45 -24.09
N THR A 3 5.84 17.16 -23.08
CA THR A 3 6.16 17.46 -21.68
C THR A 3 7.32 16.63 -21.13
N GLN A 4 7.45 15.37 -21.56
CA GLN A 4 8.57 14.50 -21.16
C GLN A 4 9.90 15.01 -21.71
N ILE A 5 9.92 15.52 -22.95
CA ILE A 5 11.12 16.07 -23.57
C ILE A 5 11.64 17.30 -22.80
N ILE A 6 10.74 18.21 -22.39
CA ILE A 6 11.11 19.40 -21.61
C ILE A 6 11.65 19.01 -20.23
N LEU A 7 11.01 18.03 -19.58
CA LEU A 7 11.49 17.50 -18.30
C LEU A 7 12.90 16.92 -18.43
N PHE A 8 13.18 16.19 -19.52
CA PHE A 8 14.48 15.58 -19.76
C PHE A 8 15.58 16.60 -20.03
N GLU A 9 15.26 17.64 -20.79
CA GLU A 9 16.16 18.77 -21.01
C GLU A 9 16.50 19.46 -19.69
N ALA A 10 15.47 19.73 -18.89
CA ALA A 10 15.60 20.36 -17.57
C ALA A 10 16.46 19.52 -16.61
N MET A 11 16.22 18.20 -16.54
CA MET A 11 16.96 17.31 -15.65
C MET A 11 18.44 17.19 -16.03
N ASN A 12 18.75 17.10 -17.33
CA ASN A 12 20.13 16.93 -17.79
C ASN A 12 20.92 18.23 -17.75
N ASN A 13 20.31 19.32 -18.23
CA ASN A 13 21.05 20.54 -18.53
C ASN A 13 20.85 21.63 -17.48
N LYS A 14 20.03 21.37 -16.45
CA LYS A 14 19.55 22.39 -15.50
C LYS A 14 18.96 23.62 -16.20
N ARG A 15 18.38 23.41 -17.39
CA ARG A 15 17.72 24.45 -18.19
C ARG A 15 16.75 23.81 -19.19
N PHE A 16 15.78 24.57 -19.67
CA PHE A 16 14.87 24.12 -20.73
C PHE A 16 14.39 25.27 -21.59
N LEU A 17 14.02 24.98 -22.84
CA LEU A 17 13.33 25.91 -23.72
C LEU A 17 11.82 25.85 -23.48
N ASN A 18 11.21 26.94 -23.03
CA ASN A 18 9.77 26.99 -22.84
C ASN A 18 9.07 27.09 -24.22
N PRO A 19 8.22 26.12 -24.58
CA PRO A 19 7.56 26.10 -25.89
C PRO A 19 6.48 27.18 -26.05
N VAL A 20 6.08 27.85 -24.96
CA VAL A 20 5.01 28.87 -24.97
C VAL A 20 5.55 30.24 -25.39
N ASP A 21 6.70 30.64 -24.84
CA ASP A 21 7.30 31.96 -25.07
C ASP A 21 8.64 31.91 -25.83
N GLY A 22 9.15 30.71 -26.11
CA GLY A 22 10.42 30.51 -26.83
C GLY A 22 11.66 30.90 -26.03
N LYS A 23 11.55 31.15 -24.72
CA LYS A 23 12.67 31.56 -23.86
C LYS A 23 13.33 30.38 -23.18
N THR A 24 14.64 30.46 -22.98
CA THR A 24 15.40 29.50 -22.18
C THR A 24 15.35 29.88 -20.71
N TYR A 25 14.96 28.93 -19.87
CA TYR A 25 14.93 29.06 -18.42
C TYR A 25 16.02 28.22 -17.79
N TYR A 26 16.71 28.77 -16.79
CA TYR A 26 17.74 28.07 -16.00
C TYR A 26 17.15 27.68 -14.65
N LEU A 27 17.44 26.45 -14.23
CA LEU A 27 17.05 25.93 -12.93
C LEU A 27 18.09 26.32 -11.87
N PRO A 28 17.66 26.66 -10.65
CA PRO A 28 18.58 26.88 -9.53
C PRO A 28 19.52 25.68 -9.29
N PRO A 29 20.75 25.90 -8.80
CA PRO A 29 21.70 24.82 -8.50
C PRO A 29 21.12 23.74 -7.58
N GLU A 30 20.31 24.13 -6.60
CA GLU A 30 19.70 23.27 -5.59
C GLU A 30 18.44 22.55 -6.09
N PHE A 31 17.96 22.89 -7.28
CA PHE A 31 16.75 22.30 -7.84
C PHE A 31 16.92 20.78 -8.01
N SER A 32 16.00 20.03 -7.40
CA SER A 32 16.03 18.57 -7.33
C SER A 32 14.69 18.00 -7.76
N VAL A 33 14.71 16.89 -8.52
CA VAL A 33 13.49 16.20 -8.94
C VAL A 33 13.33 14.94 -8.10
N VAL A 34 12.16 14.82 -7.46
CA VAL A 34 11.74 13.60 -6.75
C VAL A 34 10.48 13.08 -7.44
N SER A 35 10.49 11.81 -7.82
CA SER A 35 9.37 11.13 -8.45
C SER A 35 9.08 9.82 -7.72
N SER A 36 7.81 9.41 -7.72
CA SER A 36 7.35 8.15 -7.16
C SER A 36 6.33 7.51 -8.08
N SER A 37 6.48 6.22 -8.36
CA SER A 37 5.53 5.42 -9.12
C SER A 37 5.32 4.06 -8.45
N ASN A 38 4.18 3.43 -8.73
CA ASN A 38 3.91 2.06 -8.33
C ASN A 38 4.27 1.14 -9.50
N ILE A 39 4.95 0.03 -9.23
CA ILE A 39 5.19 -1.01 -10.23
C ILE A 39 3.90 -1.82 -10.34
N GLU A 40 3.09 -1.56 -11.37
CA GLU A 40 1.87 -2.34 -11.60
C GLU A 40 2.21 -3.74 -12.11
N SER A 41 1.74 -4.77 -11.39
CA SER A 41 2.02 -6.18 -11.70
C SER A 41 1.45 -6.66 -13.04
N VAL A 42 0.51 -5.92 -13.64
CA VAL A 42 -0.21 -6.33 -14.85
C VAL A 42 0.46 -5.78 -16.11
N VAL A 43 1.13 -4.63 -16.02
CA VAL A 43 1.70 -3.95 -17.19
C VAL A 43 3.21 -4.15 -17.27
N GLN A 44 3.92 -4.39 -16.15
CA GLN A 44 5.39 -4.59 -16.10
C GLN A 44 6.17 -3.67 -17.07
N GLU A 45 5.66 -2.48 -17.35
CA GLU A 45 6.43 -1.44 -18.03
C GLU A 45 7.36 -0.86 -16.98
N THR A 46 8.47 -1.57 -16.76
CA THR A 46 9.63 -0.98 -16.12
C THR A 46 9.92 0.30 -16.91
N PRO A 47 10.00 1.48 -16.26
CA PRO A 47 10.28 2.70 -16.97
C PRO A 47 11.55 2.52 -17.81
N ASP A 48 11.57 3.12 -19.00
CA ASP A 48 12.73 3.07 -19.90
C ASP A 48 14.03 3.33 -19.13
N ILE A 49 15.04 2.48 -19.33
CA ILE A 49 16.34 2.58 -18.63
C ILE A 49 16.96 3.96 -18.89
N ALA A 50 16.81 4.50 -20.10
CA ALA A 50 17.30 5.84 -20.45
C ALA A 50 16.58 6.98 -19.70
N PHE A 51 15.39 6.71 -19.17
CA PHE A 51 14.68 7.61 -18.27
C PHE A 51 15.19 7.46 -16.83
N LEU A 52 15.39 6.23 -16.37
CA LEU A 52 15.87 5.93 -15.02
C LEU A 52 17.30 6.44 -14.77
N ASP A 53 18.19 6.33 -15.75
CA ASP A 53 19.60 6.79 -15.67
C ASP A 53 19.74 8.30 -15.37
N ARG A 54 18.67 9.07 -15.54
CA ARG A 54 18.65 10.53 -15.25
C ARG A 54 18.44 10.82 -13.77
N PHE A 55 18.04 9.84 -12.98
CA PHE A 55 17.92 9.97 -11.53
C PHE A 55 19.23 9.51 -10.87
N GLY A 56 19.87 10.42 -10.13
CA GLY A 56 21.10 10.09 -9.40
C GLY A 56 20.92 9.04 -8.29
N LYS A 57 19.67 8.77 -7.87
CA LYS A 57 19.34 7.72 -6.91
C LYS A 57 17.95 7.16 -7.20
N ILE A 58 17.86 5.84 -7.33
CA ILE A 58 16.61 5.12 -7.48
C ILE A 58 16.44 4.23 -6.24
N ILE A 59 15.27 4.32 -5.61
CA ILE A 59 14.93 3.50 -4.43
C ILE A 59 13.70 2.67 -4.78
N MET A 60 13.85 1.35 -4.75
CA MET A 60 12.74 0.42 -4.89
C MET A 60 12.23 0.03 -3.51
N TRP A 61 11.04 0.51 -3.15
CA TRP A 61 10.37 0.12 -1.93
C TRP A 61 9.67 -1.23 -2.14
N LYS A 62 10.06 -2.22 -1.33
CA LYS A 62 9.40 -3.53 -1.25
C LYS A 62 8.38 -3.54 -0.11
N ASP A 63 7.88 -4.73 0.20
CA ASP A 63 7.03 -4.97 1.36
C ASP A 63 7.69 -4.49 2.67
N THR A 64 6.91 -3.80 3.49
CA THR A 64 7.32 -3.44 4.85
C THR A 64 7.39 -4.72 5.70
N PRO A 65 8.51 -4.98 6.40
CA PRO A 65 8.63 -6.14 7.27
C PRO A 65 7.72 -6.00 8.49
N ASP A 66 7.27 -7.14 9.01
CA ASP A 66 6.26 -7.17 10.09
C ASP A 66 6.71 -6.41 11.35
N ASP A 67 8.00 -6.45 11.69
CA ASP A 67 8.54 -5.72 12.85
C ASP A 67 8.41 -4.20 12.69
N ALA A 68 8.66 -3.68 11.49
CA ALA A 68 8.46 -2.26 11.20
C ALA A 68 6.98 -1.88 11.25
N ILE A 69 6.08 -2.78 10.82
CA ILE A 69 4.64 -2.57 10.96
C ILE A 69 4.22 -2.53 12.43
N ARG A 70 4.75 -3.43 13.26
CA ARG A 70 4.48 -3.42 14.72
C ARG A 70 4.87 -2.09 15.35
N GLU A 71 6.04 -1.55 15.01
CA GLU A 71 6.47 -0.24 15.49
C GLU A 71 5.57 0.89 14.98
N ILE A 72 5.15 0.87 13.71
CA ILE A 72 4.18 1.84 13.16
C ILE A 72 2.83 1.79 13.90
N LEU A 73 2.41 0.60 14.34
CA LEU A 73 1.12 0.39 15.00
C LEU A 73 1.17 0.58 16.53
N LYS A 74 2.36 0.64 17.11
CA LYS A 74 2.58 0.80 18.56
C LYS A 74 1.84 1.98 19.19
N PRO A 75 1.78 3.18 18.56
CA PRO A 75 1.07 4.33 19.13
C PRO A 75 -0.45 4.11 19.31
N TYR A 76 -1.04 3.16 18.58
CA TYR A 76 -2.48 2.86 18.65
C TYR A 76 -2.83 1.87 19.77
N GLY A 77 -1.83 1.35 20.51
CA GLY A 77 -2.05 0.52 21.69
C GLY A 77 -2.86 -0.76 21.44
N LEU A 78 -2.82 -1.31 20.23
CA LEU A 78 -3.58 -2.52 19.90
C LEU A 78 -3.12 -3.73 20.73
N PRO A 79 -4.04 -4.63 21.16
CA PRO A 79 -3.63 -5.89 21.78
C PRO A 79 -2.74 -6.71 20.85
N SER A 80 -1.72 -7.38 21.38
CA SER A 80 -0.79 -8.19 20.59
C SER A 80 -1.50 -9.20 19.68
N ARG A 81 -2.53 -9.88 20.19
CA ARG A 81 -3.35 -10.82 19.41
C ARG A 81 -4.04 -10.18 18.20
N VAL A 82 -4.46 -8.92 18.30
CA VAL A 82 -5.09 -8.19 17.19
C VAL A 82 -4.02 -7.80 16.16
N VAL A 83 -2.84 -7.37 16.61
CA VAL A 83 -1.71 -7.09 15.72
C VAL A 83 -1.28 -8.35 14.96
N ASP A 84 -1.18 -9.49 15.64
CA ASP A 84 -0.84 -10.77 15.02
C ASP A 84 -1.88 -11.20 13.98
N LEU A 85 -3.16 -10.99 14.28
CA LEU A 85 -4.26 -11.25 13.36
C LEU A 85 -4.16 -10.39 12.10
N ILE A 86 -4.03 -9.06 12.20
CA ILE A 86 -3.98 -8.20 11.00
C ILE A 86 -2.72 -8.42 10.15
N LEU A 87 -1.58 -8.76 10.78
CA LEU A 87 -0.37 -9.17 10.06
C LEU A 87 -0.57 -10.51 9.35
N TRP A 88 -1.26 -11.46 9.98
CA TRP A 88 -1.63 -12.71 9.35
C TRP A 88 -2.58 -12.48 8.16
N VAL A 89 -3.60 -11.63 8.30
CA VAL A 89 -4.52 -11.25 7.21
C VAL A 89 -3.76 -10.65 6.04
N ARG A 90 -2.84 -9.72 6.32
CA ARG A 90 -1.97 -9.12 5.28
C ARG A 90 -1.22 -10.19 4.48
N ARG A 91 -0.63 -11.19 5.15
CA ARG A 91 0.08 -12.29 4.48
C ARG A 91 -0.85 -13.18 3.64
N GLN A 92 -2.05 -13.48 4.15
CA GLN A 92 -3.04 -14.25 3.39
C GLN A 92 -3.49 -13.52 2.12
N VAL A 93 -3.84 -12.24 2.24
CA VAL A 93 -4.31 -11.42 1.11
C VAL A 93 -3.20 -11.20 0.08
N ALA A 94 -1.94 -11.08 0.50
CA ALA A 94 -0.80 -10.95 -0.41
C ALA A 94 -0.63 -12.16 -1.35
N GLY A 95 -1.10 -13.35 -0.95
CA GLY A 95 -1.09 -14.56 -1.77
C GLY A 95 -2.27 -14.67 -2.76
N MET A 96 -3.23 -13.74 -2.72
CA MET A 96 -4.46 -13.79 -3.52
C MET A 96 -4.38 -12.86 -4.73
N ARG A 97 -4.77 -13.36 -5.91
CA ARG A 97 -4.52 -12.68 -7.19
C ARG A 97 -5.49 -11.54 -7.45
N TYR A 98 -6.74 -11.71 -7.05
CA TYR A 98 -7.85 -10.81 -7.32
C TYR A 98 -8.18 -9.89 -6.13
N LEU A 99 -7.45 -10.00 -5.03
CA LEU A 99 -7.51 -9.03 -3.94
C LEU A 99 -6.44 -7.95 -4.08
N VAL A 100 -6.75 -6.78 -3.51
CA VAL A 100 -5.79 -5.69 -3.36
C VAL A 100 -4.93 -5.97 -2.13
N PRO A 101 -3.60 -5.94 -2.22
CA PRO A 101 -2.72 -6.13 -1.07
C PRO A 101 -3.04 -5.13 0.05
N VAL A 102 -2.95 -5.59 1.30
CA VAL A 102 -3.22 -4.75 2.47
C VAL A 102 -2.11 -3.73 2.65
N SER A 103 -2.41 -2.45 2.40
CA SER A 103 -1.46 -1.35 2.58
C SER A 103 -1.27 -0.98 4.05
N ILE A 104 -0.11 -0.37 4.37
CA ILE A 104 0.15 0.21 5.71
C ILE A 104 -0.92 1.23 6.10
N ARG A 105 -1.40 2.02 5.14
CA ARG A 105 -2.48 2.99 5.37
C ARG A 105 -3.77 2.30 5.82
N ASN A 106 -4.12 1.15 5.26
CA ASN A 106 -5.30 0.40 5.69
C ASN A 106 -5.12 -0.15 7.11
N LEU A 107 -3.93 -0.64 7.46
CA LEU A 107 -3.62 -1.08 8.83
C LEU A 107 -3.71 0.07 9.84
N GLN A 108 -3.21 1.26 9.49
CA GLN A 108 -3.33 2.45 10.35
C GLN A 108 -4.79 2.89 10.52
N LYS A 109 -5.58 2.88 9.44
CA LYS A 109 -7.03 3.17 9.51
C LYS A 109 -7.76 2.17 10.39
N PHE A 110 -7.47 0.88 10.23
CA PHE A 110 -7.98 -0.18 11.09
C PHE A 110 -7.60 0.08 12.55
N ALA A 111 -6.34 0.40 12.82
CA ALA A 111 -5.84 0.63 14.17
C ALA A 111 -6.50 1.83 14.84
N LEU A 112 -6.64 2.94 14.10
CA LEU A 112 -7.31 4.15 14.56
C LEU A 112 -8.78 3.90 14.92
N GLU A 113 -9.50 3.14 14.09
CA GLU A 113 -10.89 2.81 14.34
C GLU A 113 -11.05 1.84 15.50
N TYR A 114 -10.19 0.81 15.55
CA TYR A 114 -10.17 -0.14 16.66
C TYR A 114 -9.96 0.56 18.00
N ASP A 115 -8.99 1.48 18.06
CA ASP A 115 -8.69 2.23 19.29
C ASP A 115 -9.87 3.10 19.72
N ARG A 116 -10.51 3.79 18.76
CA ARG A 116 -11.68 4.64 19.02
C ARG A 116 -12.88 3.87 19.58
N TYR A 117 -13.14 2.65 19.09
CA TYR A 117 -14.29 1.84 19.50
C TYR A 117 -13.89 0.52 20.14
N ARG A 118 -12.83 0.54 20.95
CA ARG A 118 -12.18 -0.65 21.51
C ARG A 118 -13.13 -1.59 22.25
N SER A 119 -14.12 -1.05 22.96
CA SER A 119 -15.13 -1.85 23.67
C SER A 119 -15.98 -2.69 22.73
N THR A 120 -16.34 -2.16 21.56
CA THR A 120 -17.15 -2.83 20.54
C THR A 120 -16.39 -3.99 19.94
N TYR A 121 -15.13 -3.77 19.56
CA TYR A 121 -14.30 -4.80 18.90
C TYR A 121 -13.67 -5.82 19.85
N ARG A 122 -14.06 -5.82 21.14
CA ARG A 122 -13.84 -6.98 22.01
C ARG A 122 -14.72 -8.15 21.59
N ASN A 123 -15.87 -7.89 20.99
CA ASN A 123 -16.70 -8.93 20.38
C ASN A 123 -16.00 -9.45 19.10
N PRO A 124 -15.68 -10.75 19.01
CA PRO A 124 -15.05 -11.34 17.83
C PRO A 124 -15.82 -11.10 16.52
N GLU A 125 -17.15 -11.05 16.59
CA GLU A 125 -17.99 -10.82 15.40
C GLU A 125 -17.88 -9.38 14.88
N GLU A 126 -17.76 -8.39 15.77
CA GLU A 126 -17.55 -7.00 15.38
C GLU A 126 -16.12 -6.76 14.89
N LEU A 127 -15.13 -7.41 15.53
CA LEU A 127 -13.75 -7.37 15.06
C LEU A 127 -13.62 -7.97 13.65
N LYS A 128 -14.30 -9.08 13.38
CA LYS A 128 -14.37 -9.69 12.06
C LYS A 128 -14.91 -8.71 11.02
N LYS A 129 -16.05 -8.05 11.30
CA LYS A 129 -16.64 -7.07 10.37
C LYS A 129 -15.65 -5.95 10.05
N LEU A 130 -14.96 -5.43 11.06
CA LEU A 130 -13.94 -4.39 10.87
C LEU A 130 -12.78 -4.86 9.98
N ILE A 131 -12.29 -6.09 10.20
CA ILE A 131 -11.22 -6.68 9.38
C ILE A 131 -11.66 -6.81 7.93
N ILE A 132 -12.86 -7.33 7.68
CA ILE A 132 -13.39 -7.51 6.33
C ILE A 132 -13.53 -6.15 5.63
N ASP A 133 -14.16 -5.17 6.28
CA ASP A 133 -14.38 -3.84 5.71
C ASP A 133 -13.07 -3.09 5.40
N ARG A 134 -12.10 -3.15 6.33
CA ARG A 134 -10.88 -2.34 6.23
C ARG A 134 -9.75 -3.01 5.47
N LEU A 135 -9.66 -4.34 5.51
CA LEU A 135 -8.50 -5.07 4.99
C LEU A 135 -8.80 -5.86 3.72
N LEU A 136 -10.04 -6.26 3.45
CA LEU A 136 -10.38 -6.98 2.23
C LEU A 136 -10.95 -6.02 1.17
N LYS A 137 -10.28 -5.95 0.03
CA LYS A 137 -10.76 -5.21 -1.13
C LYS A 137 -10.52 -5.99 -2.41
N VAL A 138 -11.55 -6.15 -3.22
CA VAL A 138 -11.45 -6.81 -4.52
C VAL A 138 -10.80 -5.85 -5.51
N ARG A 139 -9.83 -6.36 -6.30
CA ARG A 139 -9.12 -5.62 -7.34
C ARG A 139 -9.95 -5.46 -8.60
N VAL A 140 -10.66 -6.53 -8.98
CA VAL A 140 -11.51 -6.58 -10.19
C VAL A 140 -12.83 -7.28 -9.84
N LEU A 141 -13.95 -6.64 -10.12
CA LEU A 141 -15.28 -7.21 -9.89
C LEU A 141 -15.61 -8.28 -10.94
N ASN A 142 -15.16 -9.51 -10.69
CA ASN A 142 -15.49 -10.69 -11.49
C ASN A 142 -15.75 -11.90 -10.58
N ILE A 143 -16.21 -13.02 -11.16
CA ILE A 143 -16.56 -14.24 -10.41
C ILE A 143 -15.35 -14.79 -9.63
N PHE A 144 -14.14 -14.70 -10.18
CA PHE A 144 -12.92 -15.15 -9.49
C PHE A 144 -12.58 -14.29 -8.28
N GLY A 145 -12.72 -12.97 -8.40
CA GLY A 145 -12.52 -12.02 -7.30
C GLY A 145 -13.54 -12.20 -6.18
N LEU A 146 -14.81 -12.48 -6.53
CA LEU A 146 -15.83 -12.82 -5.54
C LEU A 146 -15.51 -14.14 -4.81
N ARG A 147 -15.05 -15.16 -5.54
CA ARG A 147 -14.64 -16.44 -4.93
C ARG A 147 -13.45 -16.28 -3.98
N GLU A 148 -12.41 -15.56 -4.38
CA GLU A 148 -11.26 -15.29 -3.51
C GLU A 148 -11.65 -14.43 -2.29
N PHE A 149 -12.57 -13.48 -2.45
CA PHE A 149 -13.08 -12.68 -1.33
C PHE A 149 -13.78 -13.57 -0.28
N GLU A 150 -14.68 -14.46 -0.72
CA GLU A 150 -15.36 -15.40 0.18
C GLU A 150 -14.37 -16.39 0.83
N GLU A 151 -13.36 -16.85 0.08
CA GLU A 151 -12.29 -17.68 0.63
C GLU A 151 -11.50 -16.94 1.73
N ALA A 152 -11.11 -15.69 1.48
CA ALA A 152 -10.41 -14.86 2.46
C ALA A 152 -11.24 -14.64 3.73
N LYS A 153 -12.52 -14.34 3.55
CA LYS A 153 -13.47 -14.17 4.65
C LYS A 153 -13.58 -15.44 5.50
N LYS A 154 -13.75 -16.60 4.87
CA LYS A 154 -13.81 -17.90 5.57
C LYS A 154 -12.54 -18.20 6.35
N LYS A 155 -11.37 -17.93 5.76
CA LYS A 155 -10.07 -18.10 6.43
C LYS A 155 -9.95 -17.20 7.67
N ILE A 156 -10.39 -15.96 7.58
CA ILE A 156 -10.40 -15.01 8.71
C ILE A 156 -11.34 -15.50 9.82
N GLU A 157 -12.54 -15.94 9.46
CA GLU A 157 -13.52 -16.49 10.41
C GLU A 157 -12.94 -17.67 11.18
N GLN A 158 -12.32 -18.61 10.47
CA GLN A 158 -11.67 -19.76 11.08
C GLN A 158 -10.55 -19.33 12.03
N TYR A 159 -9.68 -18.41 11.62
CA TYR A 159 -8.59 -17.93 12.47
C TYR A 159 -9.09 -17.27 13.76
N ILE A 160 -10.13 -16.43 13.65
CA ILE A 160 -10.75 -15.78 14.82
C ILE A 160 -11.35 -16.84 15.75
N GLY A 161 -12.07 -17.84 15.21
CA GLY A 161 -12.63 -18.93 15.99
C GLY A 161 -11.57 -19.73 16.75
N GLU A 162 -10.48 -20.14 16.07
CA GLU A 162 -9.42 -20.97 16.64
C GLU A 162 -8.53 -20.23 17.64
N ARG A 163 -8.23 -18.95 17.41
CA ARG A 163 -7.22 -18.21 18.19
C ARG A 163 -7.74 -17.12 19.10
N LEU A 164 -8.95 -16.62 18.86
CA LEU A 164 -9.59 -15.57 19.68
C LEU A 164 -10.83 -16.07 20.41
N GLY A 165 -11.53 -17.07 19.85
CA GLY A 165 -12.70 -17.72 20.46
C GLY A 165 -12.38 -18.78 21.51
N GLY A 166 -11.12 -19.22 21.61
CA GLY A 166 -10.68 -20.22 22.60
C GLY A 166 -10.49 -19.69 24.02
N VAL A 167 -11.48 -18.96 24.56
CA VAL A 167 -11.81 -18.82 26.00
C VAL A 167 -13.28 -18.42 26.09
N VAL A 168 -14.20 -19.39 26.03
CA VAL A 168 -15.09 -19.87 27.11
C VAL A 168 -15.57 -21.26 26.72
#